data_AF-A0A6H5K6J7-F1
#
_entry.id   AF-A0A6H5K6J7-F1
#
_cell.length_a   1.000
_cell.length_b   1.000
_cell.length_c   1.000
_cell.angle_alpha   90.00
_cell.angle_beta   90.00
_cell.angle_gamma   90.00
#
_symmetry.space_group_name_H-M   'P 1'
#
loop_
_entity.id
_entity.type
_entity.pdbx_description
1 polymer ?
#
loop_
_entity_poly.entity_id
_entity_poly.type
_entity_poly.pdbx_seq_one_letter_code
_entity_poly.pdbx_strand_id
1 'polypeptide(L)'
;MELSLDQRPPIDLGHVPPVFLVSCNRREIRDLTDRDREAFLDAMEIWYTVPTDGGKAKYGPNYSSYMSIAAIHGTDVETCSYHQGMQFLTSHAAFDLIVERYLQMIDPTVSLPVWYDSVMFQPDWYESAMGDVENHFMVTGGRFGNVSAIYDPD
;
A
#
# COMPACT_ATOMS: atom_id res chain seq x y z
N MET A 1 49.77 16.82 24.81
CA MET A 1 48.40 16.81 25.35
C MET A 1 47.54 16.09 24.33
N GLU A 2 47.52 14.77 24.40
CA GLU A 2 46.68 13.91 23.55
C GLU A 2 45.35 13.67 24.26
N LEU A 3 44.23 13.90 23.57
CA LEU A 3 42.89 13.68 24.08
C LEU A 3 42.55 12.19 23.98
N SER A 4 42.32 11.58 25.15
CA SER A 4 41.88 10.20 25.34
C SER A 4 40.53 9.94 24.65
N LEU A 5 40.50 8.94 23.78
CA LEU A 5 39.30 8.46 23.07
C LEU A 5 38.35 7.73 24.03
N ASP A 6 37.15 8.29 24.17
CA ASP A 6 35.83 7.65 24.35
C ASP A 6 35.80 6.22 24.96
N GLN A 7 35.67 6.13 26.29
CA GLN A 7 35.38 4.88 27.01
C GLN A 7 33.87 4.66 27.16
N ARG A 8 33.15 4.41 26.07
CA ARG A 8 31.76 3.93 26.15
C ARG A 8 31.73 2.39 26.29
N PRO A 9 30.95 1.84 27.23
CA PRO A 9 30.80 0.39 27.37
C PRO A 9 30.11 -0.21 26.14
N PRO A 10 30.44 -1.46 25.76
CA PRO A 10 29.81 -2.13 24.63
C PRO A 10 28.31 -2.33 24.86
N ILE A 11 27.51 -2.07 23.81
CA ILE A 11 26.07 -2.32 23.79
C ILE A 11 25.86 -3.84 23.79
N ASP A 12 25.21 -4.35 24.83
CA ASP A 12 24.73 -5.74 24.90
C ASP A 12 23.56 -5.92 23.92
N LEU A 13 23.86 -6.43 22.73
CA LEU A 13 22.87 -6.81 21.73
C LEU A 13 22.28 -8.18 22.11
N GLY A 14 21.50 -8.20 23.18
CA GLY A 14 20.71 -9.37 23.58
C GLY A 14 19.91 -9.92 22.41
N HIS A 15 19.74 -11.24 22.40
CA HIS A 15 19.08 -12.05 21.36
C HIS A 15 17.91 -11.31 20.67
N VAL A 16 18.19 -10.72 19.52
CA VAL A 16 17.16 -10.12 18.66
C VAL A 16 16.43 -11.30 18.01
N PRO A 17 15.12 -11.49 18.25
CA PRO A 17 14.36 -12.50 17.51
C PRO A 17 14.54 -12.21 16.01
N PRO A 18 14.56 -13.22 15.13
CA PRO A 18 14.76 -13.00 13.72
C PRO A 18 13.68 -12.04 13.21
N VAL A 19 14.08 -10.79 12.97
CA VAL A 19 13.32 -9.87 12.14
C VAL A 19 13.37 -10.54 10.78
N PHE A 20 12.25 -11.10 10.35
CA PHE A 20 12.06 -11.38 8.94
C PHE A 20 12.13 -10.03 8.24
N LEU A 21 13.34 -9.65 7.83
CA LEU A 21 13.56 -8.60 6.85
C LEU A 21 12.97 -9.15 5.56
N VAL A 22 11.68 -8.90 5.36
CA VAL A 22 11.08 -8.99 4.04
C VAL A 22 11.87 -8.02 3.19
N SER A 23 12.72 -8.57 2.33
CA SER A 23 13.36 -7.81 1.26
C SER A 23 12.23 -7.13 0.48
N CYS A 24 12.22 -5.79 0.42
CA CYS A 24 11.34 -4.99 -0.43
C CYS A 24 11.68 -5.24 -1.92
N ASN A 25 11.60 -6.49 -2.36
CA ASN A 25 11.86 -6.88 -3.73
C ASN A 25 10.59 -6.61 -4.52
N ARG A 26 10.40 -5.34 -4.90
CA ARG A 26 9.30 -4.94 -5.78
C ARG A 26 9.60 -5.53 -7.15
N ARG A 27 8.76 -6.48 -7.56
CA ARG A 27 8.87 -7.20 -8.84
C ARG A 27 7.84 -6.65 -9.81
N GLU A 28 8.10 -6.87 -11.10
CA GLU A 28 7.09 -6.62 -12.11
C GLU A 28 5.89 -7.54 -11.88
N ILE A 29 4.67 -6.98 -11.93
CA ILE A 29 3.44 -7.70 -11.54
C ILE A 29 3.17 -8.96 -12.38
N ARG A 30 3.61 -9.01 -13.64
CA ARG A 30 3.50 -10.15 -14.57
C ARG A 30 4.53 -11.24 -14.30
N ASP A 31 5.64 -10.88 -13.64
CA ASP A 31 6.69 -11.82 -13.23
C ASP A 31 6.37 -12.49 -11.88
N LEU A 32 5.29 -12.07 -11.21
CA LEU A 32 4.81 -12.73 -10.02
C LEU A 32 4.30 -14.13 -10.36
N THR A 33 4.57 -15.07 -9.46
CA THR A 33 3.87 -16.36 -9.50
C THR A 33 2.38 -16.12 -9.27
N ASP A 34 1.52 -17.02 -9.76
CA ASP A 34 0.07 -16.91 -9.49
C ASP A 34 -0.20 -16.77 -8.00
N ARG A 35 0.46 -17.58 -7.17
CA ARG A 35 0.37 -17.47 -5.71
C ARG A 35 0.68 -16.07 -5.19
N ASP A 36 1.81 -15.48 -5.62
CA ASP A 36 2.23 -14.17 -5.12
C ASP A 36 1.32 -13.05 -5.63
N ARG A 37 0.83 -13.16 -6.87
CA ARG A 37 -0.15 -12.22 -7.44
C ARG A 37 -1.47 -12.29 -6.69
N GLU A 38 -2.00 -13.48 -6.45
CA GLU A 38 -3.25 -13.67 -5.71
C GLU A 38 -3.12 -13.17 -4.26
N ALA A 39 -2.01 -13.48 -3.56
CA ALA A 39 -1.79 -12.98 -2.20
C ALA A 39 -1.78 -11.44 -2.14
N PHE A 40 -1.15 -10.78 -3.13
CA PHE A 40 -1.17 -9.33 -3.25
C PHE A 40 -2.58 -8.77 -3.52
N LEU A 41 -3.31 -9.34 -4.48
CA LEU A 41 -4.65 -8.89 -4.84
C LEU A 41 -5.67 -9.14 -3.71
N ASP A 42 -5.54 -10.25 -2.97
CA ASP A 42 -6.36 -10.57 -1.78
C ASP A 42 -6.12 -9.54 -0.67
N ALA A 43 -4.85 -9.21 -0.39
CA ALA A 43 -4.51 -8.19 0.60
C ALA A 43 -5.05 -6.80 0.20
N MET A 44 -4.97 -6.45 -1.09
CA MET A 44 -5.55 -5.22 -1.64
C MET A 44 -7.07 -5.18 -1.46
N GLU A 45 -7.78 -6.24 -1.83
CA GLU A 45 -9.24 -6.33 -1.68
C GLU A 45 -9.66 -6.15 -0.22
N ILE A 46 -8.97 -6.81 0.71
CA ILE A 46 -9.20 -6.63 2.15
C ILE A 46 -8.98 -5.17 2.57
N TRP A 47 -7.90 -4.54 2.11
CA TRP A 47 -7.58 -3.16 2.49
C TRP A 47 -8.62 -2.15 1.98
N TYR A 48 -9.21 -2.43 0.81
CA TYR A 48 -10.30 -1.64 0.24
C TYR A 48 -11.65 -1.87 0.93
N THR A 49 -11.93 -3.08 1.41
CA THR A 49 -13.27 -3.46 1.90
C THR A 49 -13.41 -3.45 3.42
N VAL A 50 -12.32 -3.61 4.18
CA VAL A 50 -12.37 -3.65 5.65
C VAL A 50 -12.23 -2.24 6.23
N PRO A 51 -13.26 -1.73 6.95
CA PRO A 51 -13.20 -0.41 7.58
C PRO A 51 -12.09 -0.31 8.64
N THR A 52 -11.61 0.90 8.89
CA THR A 52 -10.49 1.17 9.81
C THR A 52 -10.69 0.54 11.20
N ASP A 53 -11.87 0.66 11.80
CA ASP A 53 -12.11 0.11 13.14
C ASP A 53 -12.10 -1.42 13.17
N GLY A 54 -12.72 -2.06 12.17
CA GLY A 54 -12.69 -3.52 12.01
C GLY A 54 -11.28 -4.04 11.74
N GLY A 55 -10.53 -3.34 10.90
CA GLY A 55 -9.16 -3.70 10.58
C GLY A 55 -8.19 -3.45 11.73
N LYS A 56 -8.41 -2.43 12.59
CA LYS A 56 -7.62 -2.25 13.82
C LYS A 56 -7.79 -3.41 14.78
N ALA A 57 -9.01 -3.93 14.92
CA ALA A 57 -9.29 -5.09 15.75
C ALA A 57 -8.63 -6.37 15.20
N LYS A 58 -8.54 -6.52 13.86
CA LYS A 58 -8.06 -7.74 13.20
C LYS A 58 -6.55 -7.74 12.89
N TYR A 59 -6.03 -6.64 12.37
CA TYR A 59 -4.66 -6.51 11.84
C TYR A 59 -3.74 -5.65 12.74
N GLY A 60 -4.29 -5.09 13.82
CA GLY A 60 -3.56 -4.37 14.86
C GLY A 60 -3.80 -2.86 14.85
N PRO A 61 -3.41 -2.16 15.93
CA PRO A 61 -3.86 -0.80 16.22
C PRO A 61 -3.42 0.26 15.20
N ASN A 62 -2.39 -0.05 14.40
CA ASN A 62 -1.85 0.85 13.38
C ASN A 62 -2.55 0.72 12.02
N TYR A 63 -3.51 -0.19 11.85
CA TYR A 63 -4.22 -0.37 10.59
C TYR A 63 -5.07 0.86 10.25
N SER A 64 -5.12 1.20 8.96
CA SER A 64 -6.09 2.12 8.38
C SER A 64 -6.54 1.59 7.03
N SER A 65 -7.81 1.78 6.71
CA SER A 65 -8.38 1.43 5.40
C SER A 65 -7.84 2.35 4.29
N TYR A 66 -8.08 1.98 3.04
CA TYR A 66 -7.66 2.74 1.86
C TYR A 66 -8.07 4.21 1.89
N MET A 67 -9.21 4.53 2.53
CA MET A 67 -9.77 5.86 2.64
C MET A 67 -8.77 6.89 3.17
N SER A 68 -7.89 6.52 4.11
CA SER A 68 -6.90 7.48 4.63
C SER A 68 -5.89 7.92 3.58
N ILE A 69 -5.45 6.99 2.72
CA ILE A 69 -4.49 7.32 1.65
C ILE A 69 -5.20 8.06 0.51
N ALA A 70 -6.42 7.64 0.16
CA ALA A 70 -7.23 8.34 -0.82
C ALA A 70 -7.52 9.79 -0.41
N ALA A 71 -7.86 10.03 0.87
CA ALA A 71 -8.11 11.36 1.40
C ALA A 71 -6.85 12.25 1.39
N ILE A 72 -5.68 11.71 1.78
CA ILE A 72 -4.41 12.47 1.76
C ILE A 72 -3.97 12.73 0.31
N HIS A 73 -4.06 11.74 -0.58
CA HIS A 73 -3.66 11.91 -1.98
C HIS A 73 -4.56 12.91 -2.72
N GLY A 74 -5.86 12.90 -2.41
CA GLY A 74 -6.88 13.77 -2.99
C GLY A 74 -6.98 15.18 -2.37
N THR A 75 -6.07 15.58 -1.47
CA THR A 75 -6.08 16.95 -0.92
C THR A 75 -5.85 17.98 -2.02
N ASP A 76 -6.53 19.12 -1.91
CA ASP A 76 -6.41 20.20 -2.89
C ASP A 76 -4.99 20.79 -2.97
N VAL A 77 -4.61 21.20 -4.18
CA VAL A 77 -3.27 21.72 -4.49
C VAL A 77 -2.93 23.00 -3.74
N GLU A 78 -3.91 23.80 -3.34
CA GLU A 78 -3.68 25.01 -2.54
C GLU A 78 -3.31 24.66 -1.08
N THR A 79 -3.81 23.52 -0.57
CA THR A 79 -3.58 23.06 0.81
C THR A 79 -2.35 22.17 0.93
N CYS A 80 -2.21 21.21 0.02
CA CYS A 80 -1.16 20.20 0.01
C CYS A 80 -0.90 19.77 -1.45
N SER A 81 0.09 20.39 -2.10
CA SER A 81 0.42 20.02 -3.48
C SER A 81 1.27 18.76 -3.54
N TYR A 82 0.66 17.58 -3.66
CA TYR A 82 1.40 16.35 -3.93
C TYR A 82 1.72 16.14 -5.41
N HIS A 83 1.23 17.01 -6.30
CA HIS A 83 1.28 16.84 -7.76
C HIS A 83 2.08 17.92 -8.50
N GLN A 84 2.22 19.13 -7.94
CA GLN A 84 2.81 20.29 -8.66
C GLN A 84 4.04 20.87 -7.95
N GLY A 85 4.46 20.30 -6.82
CA GLY A 85 5.63 20.73 -6.07
C GLY A 85 6.85 19.82 -6.24
N MET A 86 8.00 20.26 -5.75
CA MET A 86 9.24 19.46 -5.73
C MET A 86 9.11 18.15 -4.93
N GLN A 87 8.13 18.09 -4.03
CA GLN A 87 7.76 16.94 -3.23
C GLN A 87 6.98 15.85 -3.98
N PHE A 88 6.64 16.04 -5.27
CA PHE A 88 5.85 15.06 -6.04
C PHE A 88 6.41 13.63 -5.92
N LEU A 89 7.69 13.47 -6.29
CA LEU A 89 8.36 12.17 -6.28
C LEU A 89 8.50 11.59 -4.87
N THR A 90 8.88 12.42 -3.91
CA THR A 90 9.11 11.95 -2.52
C THR A 90 7.80 11.60 -1.82
N SER A 91 6.72 12.32 -2.10
CA SER A 91 5.39 12.06 -1.51
C SER A 91 4.79 10.77 -2.07
N HIS A 92 4.87 10.55 -3.40
CA HIS A 92 4.38 9.32 -4.00
C HIS A 92 5.20 8.09 -3.55
N ALA A 93 6.52 8.22 -3.45
CA ALA A 93 7.35 7.15 -2.88
C ALA A 93 6.98 6.86 -1.41
N ALA A 94 6.62 7.87 -0.63
CA ALA A 94 6.14 7.68 0.74
C ALA A 94 4.77 7.00 0.78
N PHE A 95 3.85 7.38 -0.12
CA PHE A 95 2.53 6.74 -0.23
C PHE A 95 2.68 5.25 -0.57
N ASP A 96 3.57 4.88 -1.50
CA ASP A 96 3.85 3.47 -1.78
C ASP A 96 4.29 2.71 -0.51
N LEU A 97 5.22 3.27 0.26
CA LEU A 97 5.70 2.62 1.49
C LEU A 97 4.58 2.47 2.53
N ILE A 98 3.67 3.44 2.61
CA ILE A 98 2.53 3.39 3.54
C ILE A 98 1.53 2.32 3.07
N VAL A 99 1.19 2.27 1.79
CA VAL A 99 0.30 1.25 1.23
C VAL A 99 0.91 -0.14 1.43
N GLU A 100 2.17 -0.35 1.05
CA GLU A 100 2.88 -1.62 1.26
C GLU A 100 2.83 -2.04 2.73
N ARG A 101 2.99 -1.10 3.66
CA ARG A 101 2.90 -1.38 5.09
C ARG A 101 1.51 -1.85 5.50
N TYR A 102 0.44 -1.22 5.02
CA TYR A 102 -0.92 -1.67 5.32
C TYR A 102 -1.21 -3.06 4.75
N LEU A 103 -0.75 -3.35 3.53
CA LEU A 103 -0.88 -4.68 2.94
C LEU A 103 -0.10 -5.72 3.74
N GLN A 104 1.10 -5.40 4.23
CA GLN A 104 1.90 -6.28 5.07
C GLN A 104 1.32 -6.52 6.47
N MET A 105 0.41 -5.66 6.95
CA MET A 105 -0.36 -5.93 8.17
C MET A 105 -1.43 -7.01 7.92
N ILE A 106 -1.88 -7.16 6.68
CA ILE A 106 -2.87 -8.17 6.26
C ILE A 106 -2.15 -9.49 5.91
N ASP A 107 -1.12 -9.41 5.05
CA ASP A 107 -0.26 -10.54 4.68
C ASP A 107 1.22 -10.09 4.67
N PRO A 108 2.04 -10.51 5.64
CA PRO A 108 3.43 -10.06 5.74
C PRO A 108 4.33 -10.55 4.59
N THR A 109 3.85 -11.42 3.70
CA THR A 109 4.62 -11.96 2.57
C THR A 109 4.54 -11.08 1.32
N VAL A 110 3.62 -10.12 1.27
CA VAL A 110 3.40 -9.28 0.09
C VAL A 110 4.34 -8.07 0.05
N SER A 111 4.65 -7.64 -1.16
CA SER A 111 5.30 -6.36 -1.48
C SER A 111 4.52 -5.67 -2.59
N LEU A 112 4.64 -4.35 -2.70
CA LEU A 112 4.04 -3.65 -3.84
C LEU A 112 4.75 -4.06 -5.13
N PRO A 113 4.03 -4.59 -6.14
CA PRO A 113 4.62 -4.81 -7.44
C PRO A 113 4.77 -3.48 -8.20
N VAL A 114 5.62 -3.48 -9.22
CA VAL A 114 5.70 -2.42 -10.23
C VAL A 114 5.02 -2.86 -11.51
N TRP A 115 4.53 -1.90 -12.29
CA TRP A 115 3.94 -2.15 -13.60
C TRP A 115 4.47 -1.16 -14.63
N TYR A 116 4.50 -1.57 -15.90
CA TYR A 116 4.90 -0.71 -17.01
C TYR A 116 3.95 -0.80 -18.22
N ASP A 117 2.89 -1.64 -18.17
CA ASP A 117 1.97 -1.89 -19.30
C ASP A 117 0.55 -2.26 -18.83
N SER A 118 -0.41 -2.21 -19.75
CA SER A 118 -1.88 -2.20 -19.58
C SER A 118 -2.57 -3.55 -19.30
N VAL A 119 -1.85 -4.67 -19.25
CA VAL A 119 -2.45 -6.01 -19.06
C VAL A 119 -3.19 -6.18 -17.72
N MET A 120 -2.89 -5.30 -16.77
CA MET A 120 -3.54 -5.15 -15.48
C MET A 120 -5.02 -4.78 -15.54
N PHE A 121 -5.53 -4.33 -16.70
CA PHE A 121 -6.94 -3.99 -16.89
C PHE A 121 -7.78 -5.14 -17.47
N GLN A 122 -7.36 -6.38 -17.23
CA GLN A 122 -8.12 -7.57 -17.56
C GLN A 122 -9.04 -7.98 -16.39
N PRO A 123 -10.14 -8.72 -16.65
CA PRO A 123 -11.13 -9.05 -15.63
C PRO A 123 -10.60 -9.83 -14.42
N ASP A 124 -9.53 -10.61 -14.58
CA ASP A 124 -8.88 -11.36 -13.51
C ASP A 124 -7.95 -10.52 -12.61
N TRP A 125 -7.78 -9.23 -12.93
CA TRP A 125 -6.88 -8.29 -12.24
C TRP A 125 -7.68 -7.12 -11.64
N TYR A 126 -7.65 -5.95 -12.29
CA TYR A 126 -8.32 -4.73 -11.85
C TYR A 126 -9.56 -4.37 -12.66
N GLU A 127 -10.00 -5.23 -13.59
CA GLU A 127 -11.08 -4.94 -14.56
C GLU A 127 -10.72 -3.81 -15.54
N SER A 128 -11.69 -3.30 -16.30
CA SER A 128 -11.52 -2.21 -17.27
C SER A 128 -10.96 -0.94 -16.63
N ALA A 129 -9.89 -0.39 -17.23
CA ALA A 129 -9.30 0.90 -16.85
C ALA A 129 -10.30 2.06 -16.83
N MET A 130 -11.33 1.96 -17.69
CA MET A 130 -12.32 3.01 -17.90
C MET A 130 -13.60 2.75 -17.08
N GLY A 131 -13.69 1.65 -16.35
CA GLY A 131 -14.93 1.23 -15.69
C GLY A 131 -16.10 1.10 -16.67
N ASP A 132 -17.31 1.28 -16.15
CA ASP A 132 -18.56 1.29 -16.91
C ASP A 132 -19.03 2.72 -17.16
N VAL A 133 -19.08 3.12 -18.43
CA VAL A 133 -19.51 4.46 -18.86
C VAL A 133 -20.95 4.76 -18.42
N GLU A 134 -21.82 3.74 -18.39
CA GLU A 134 -23.21 3.90 -17.96
C GLU A 134 -23.31 4.09 -16.44
N ASN A 135 -22.30 3.64 -15.68
CA ASN A 135 -22.19 3.80 -14.23
C ASN A 135 -21.08 4.79 -13.83
N HIS A 136 -21.00 5.93 -14.51
CA HIS A 136 -20.08 7.03 -14.18
C HIS A 136 -18.59 6.62 -14.10
N PHE A 137 -18.17 5.68 -14.96
CA PHE A 137 -16.81 5.13 -15.03
C PHE A 137 -16.38 4.37 -13.75
N MET A 138 -17.34 3.95 -12.93
CA MET A 138 -17.06 3.05 -11.81
C MET A 138 -16.63 1.68 -12.34
N VAL A 139 -15.68 1.05 -11.65
CA VAL A 139 -15.40 -0.37 -11.84
C VAL A 139 -16.60 -1.15 -11.27
N THR A 140 -17.33 -1.87 -12.12
CA THR A 140 -18.58 -2.58 -11.74
C THR A 140 -18.43 -4.09 -11.71
N GLY A 141 -17.29 -4.62 -12.18
CA GLY A 141 -16.98 -6.03 -12.26
C GLY A 141 -15.68 -6.40 -11.55
N GLY A 142 -15.37 -7.69 -11.56
CA GLY A 142 -14.14 -8.22 -10.99
C GLY A 142 -14.03 -8.05 -9.48
N ARG A 143 -12.82 -8.24 -8.98
CA ARG A 143 -12.51 -8.27 -7.55
C ARG A 143 -12.82 -6.95 -6.83
N PHE A 144 -12.74 -5.84 -7.54
CA PHE A 144 -12.87 -4.49 -6.96
C PHE A 144 -14.18 -3.79 -7.32
N GLY A 145 -15.12 -4.48 -7.99
CA GLY A 145 -16.35 -3.89 -8.50
C GLY A 145 -17.38 -3.49 -7.44
N ASN A 146 -17.18 -3.87 -6.18
CA ASN A 146 -18.06 -3.55 -5.05
C ASN A 146 -17.32 -2.85 -3.90
N VAL A 147 -16.24 -2.13 -4.23
CA VAL A 147 -15.52 -1.28 -3.28
C VAL A 147 -16.17 0.10 -3.28
N SER A 148 -16.61 0.59 -2.12
CA SER A 148 -17.12 1.95 -1.99
C SER A 148 -16.00 2.97 -2.22
N ALA A 149 -16.31 4.11 -2.82
CA ALA A 149 -15.42 5.27 -2.94
C ALA A 149 -15.57 6.21 -1.73
N ILE A 150 -14.60 7.13 -1.55
CA ILE A 150 -14.62 8.11 -0.44
C ILE A 150 -15.83 9.06 -0.51
N TYR A 151 -16.42 9.18 -1.70
CA TYR A 151 -17.56 10.04 -1.97
C TYR A 151 -18.89 9.30 -1.99
N ASP A 152 -18.88 7.97 -1.82
CA ASP A 152 -20.11 7.20 -1.76
C ASP A 152 -20.81 7.48 -0.43
N PRO A 153 -22.14 7.65 -0.44
CA PRO A 153 -22.90 7.78 0.80
C PRO A 153 -22.86 6.47 1.60
N ASP A 154 -22.77 6.59 2.93
CA ASP A 154 -22.90 5.46 3.88
C ASP A 154 -24.25 4.72 3.75
#